data_AF-T1ABE6-F1
#
_entry.id   AF-T1ABE6-F1
#
_cell.length_a   1.000
_cell.length_b   1.000
_cell.length_c   1.000
_cell.angle_alpha   90.00
_cell.angle_beta   90.00
_cell.angle_gamma   90.00
#
_symmetry.space_group_name_H-M   'P 1'
#
loop_
_entity.id
_entity.type
_entity.pdbx_description
1 polymer ?
#
loop_
_entity_poly.entity_id
_entity_poly.type
_entity_poly.pdbx_seq_one_letter_code
_entity_poly.pdbx_strand_id
1 'polypeptide(L)'
;MVLGESLFNDPVSIISLTLVIALIVPGSTYSPLFNDVTSFFGLIGGSGIFLLIQIAVPALIGIVVGFSILYLNKIFNFENFILGLLLGVVLLEFAVFSAVSITPFPAIIATGAIVGNFSDKSLFWQREANFQDNLSFLAQSIIFILLGAILTVQDIERYLVVGVLMALAIIFLARPAAVMASLTIADRGKSRLHLDNIKKLFVSFVGPRGTVTVVLSTIPY
;
A
#
# COMPACT_ATOMS: atom_id res chain seq x y z
N MET A 1 -12.47 11.00 -0.85
CA MET A 1 -12.40 10.24 0.43
C MET A 1 -12.05 8.79 0.17
N VAL A 2 -12.82 8.06 -0.64
CA VAL A 2 -12.56 6.63 -0.97
C VAL A 2 -11.20 6.40 -1.66
N LEU A 3 -10.77 7.28 -2.57
CA LEU A 3 -9.46 7.14 -3.24
C LEU A 3 -8.28 7.26 -2.27
N GLY A 4 -8.36 8.18 -1.30
CA GLY A 4 -7.32 8.35 -0.28
C GLY A 4 -7.26 7.17 0.69
N GLU A 5 -8.41 6.60 1.04
CA GLU A 5 -8.48 5.39 1.86
C GLU A 5 -7.82 4.19 1.16
N SER A 6 -8.09 3.97 -0.13
CA SER A 6 -7.45 2.90 -0.90
C SER A 6 -5.93 3.07 -0.99
N LEU A 7 -5.45 4.31 -1.21
CA LEU A 7 -4.02 4.62 -1.33
C LEU A 7 -3.23 4.24 -0.06
N PHE A 8 -3.81 4.45 1.12
CA PHE A 8 -3.18 4.09 2.39
C PHE A 8 -3.45 2.63 2.79
N ASN A 9 -4.57 2.04 2.38
CA ASN A 9 -4.91 0.66 2.75
C ASN A 9 -4.01 -0.39 2.07
N ASP A 10 -3.65 -0.16 0.82
CA ASP A 10 -2.79 -1.04 0.03
C ASP A 10 -1.40 -1.30 0.69
N PRO A 11 -0.59 -0.27 1.03
CA PRO A 11 0.70 -0.46 1.69
C PRO A 11 0.55 -1.02 3.11
N VAL A 12 -0.48 -0.62 3.85
CA VAL A 12 -0.72 -1.14 5.21
C VAL A 12 -1.05 -2.63 5.18
N SER A 13 -1.76 -3.09 4.15
CA SER A 13 -2.02 -4.52 3.93
C SER A 13 -0.73 -5.30 3.69
N ILE A 14 0.19 -4.75 2.88
CA ILE A 14 1.50 -5.36 2.62
C ILE A 14 2.32 -5.45 3.91
N ILE A 15 2.40 -4.37 4.69
CA ILE A 15 3.13 -4.34 5.97
C ILE A 15 2.56 -5.35 6.97
N SER A 16 1.22 -5.45 7.03
CA SER A 16 0.55 -6.42 7.89
C SER A 16 0.86 -7.86 7.47
N LEU A 17 0.90 -8.14 6.15
CA LEU A 17 1.34 -9.44 5.64
C LEU A 17 2.79 -9.72 6.02
N THR A 18 3.69 -8.75 5.87
CA THR A 18 5.10 -8.89 6.27
C THR A 18 5.23 -9.22 7.76
N LEU A 19 4.42 -8.61 8.63
CA LEU A 19 4.39 -8.96 10.05
C LEU A 19 3.93 -10.41 10.27
N VAL A 20 2.86 -10.83 9.61
CA VAL A 20 2.34 -12.21 9.74
C VAL A 20 3.40 -13.23 9.29
N ILE A 21 4.10 -12.96 8.19
CA ILE A 21 5.20 -13.80 7.71
C ILE A 21 6.33 -13.86 8.75
N ALA A 22 6.72 -12.71 9.31
CA ALA A 22 7.76 -12.64 10.34
C ALA A 22 7.40 -13.42 11.63
N LEU A 23 6.11 -13.54 11.94
CA LEU A 23 5.61 -14.32 13.08
C LEU A 23 5.56 -15.83 12.81
N ILE A 24 5.25 -16.25 11.58
CA ILE A 24 5.12 -17.66 11.21
C ILE A 24 6.49 -18.30 10.96
N VAL A 25 7.47 -17.54 10.46
CA VAL A 25 8.83 -18.03 10.18
C VAL A 25 9.87 -17.30 11.07
N PRO A 26 9.92 -17.60 12.38
CA PRO A 26 10.92 -17.03 13.27
C PRO A 26 12.31 -17.60 12.93
N GLY A 27 13.22 -16.76 12.44
CA GLY A 27 14.63 -17.13 12.20
C GLY A 27 15.10 -17.09 10.74
N SER A 28 14.31 -16.59 9.79
CA SER A 28 14.81 -16.36 8.44
C SER A 28 15.61 -15.05 8.32
N THR A 29 16.59 -15.02 7.42
CA THR A 29 17.52 -13.91 7.12
C THR A 29 16.84 -12.59 6.68
N TYR A 30 15.51 -12.57 6.59
CA TYR A 30 14.73 -11.50 5.98
C TYR A 30 14.26 -10.39 6.95
N SER A 31 14.56 -10.49 8.25
CA SER A 31 14.21 -9.41 9.19
C SER A 31 15.13 -9.36 10.43
N PRO A 32 16.40 -8.95 10.30
CA PRO A 32 17.28 -8.70 11.46
C PRO A 32 16.64 -7.71 12.45
N LEU A 33 15.98 -6.66 11.93
CA LEU A 33 15.25 -5.67 12.71
C LEU A 33 14.09 -6.26 13.53
N PHE A 34 13.42 -7.31 13.04
CA PHE A 34 12.33 -7.93 13.78
C PHE A 34 12.85 -8.76 14.96
N ASN A 35 13.93 -9.52 14.75
CA ASN A 35 14.56 -10.32 15.81
C ASN A 35 15.19 -9.44 16.90
N ASP A 36 15.81 -8.32 16.52
CA ASP A 36 16.38 -7.36 17.47
C ASP A 36 15.30 -6.69 18.31
N VAL A 37 14.17 -6.31 17.69
CA VAL A 37 13.06 -5.64 18.38
C VAL A 37 12.26 -6.63 19.25
N THR A 38 12.02 -7.86 18.79
CA THR A 38 11.29 -8.88 19.57
C THR A 38 12.12 -9.47 20.71
N SER A 39 13.45 -9.56 20.59
CA SER A 39 14.31 -9.99 21.69
C SER A 39 14.34 -8.97 22.85
N PHE A 40 14.19 -7.68 22.56
CA PHE A 40 14.24 -6.62 23.57
C PHE A 40 12.89 -6.32 24.24
N PHE A 41 11.78 -6.38 23.48
CA PHE A 41 10.44 -6.00 23.96
C PHE A 41 9.45 -7.17 24.12
N GLY A 42 9.87 -8.40 23.81
CA GLY A 42 9.00 -9.58 23.78
C GLY A 42 8.13 -9.64 22.52
N LEU A 43 7.56 -10.81 22.20
CA LEU A 43 6.86 -11.08 20.93
C LEU A 43 5.71 -10.09 20.65
N ILE A 44 4.91 -9.77 21.67
CA ILE A 44 3.72 -8.92 21.54
C ILE A 44 4.10 -7.44 21.43
N GLY A 45 5.03 -6.96 22.27
CA GLY A 45 5.52 -5.58 22.24
C GLY A 45 6.35 -5.29 21.00
N GLY A 46 7.22 -6.24 20.62
CA GLY A 46 8.08 -6.13 19.46
C GLY A 46 7.33 -6.09 18.14
N SER A 47 6.21 -6.82 18.01
CA SER A 47 5.35 -6.77 16.83
C SER A 47 4.73 -5.39 16.60
N GLY A 48 4.23 -4.76 17.68
CA GLY A 48 3.65 -3.41 17.60
C GLY A 48 4.68 -2.33 17.26
N ILE A 49 5.86 -2.40 17.88
CA ILE A 49 6.97 -1.48 17.62
C ILE A 49 7.51 -1.66 16.20
N PHE A 50 7.62 -2.90 15.73
CA PHE A 50 8.05 -3.21 14.36
C PHE A 50 7.11 -2.62 13.31
N LEU A 51 5.79 -2.72 13.49
CA LEU A 51 4.81 -2.05 12.62
C LEU A 51 5.00 -0.53 12.61
N LEU A 52 5.18 0.07 13.78
CA LEU A 52 5.39 1.52 13.89
C LEU A 52 6.67 1.96 13.18
N ILE A 53 7.76 1.20 13.33
CA ILE A 53 9.03 1.48 12.64
C ILE A 53 8.86 1.35 11.13
N GLN A 54 8.20 0.28 10.66
CA GLN A 54 7.96 0.06 9.23
C GLN A 54 7.11 1.16 8.58
N ILE A 55 6.22 1.81 9.33
CA ILE A 55 5.42 2.92 8.82
C ILE A 55 6.18 4.25 8.97
N ALA A 56 6.69 4.55 10.17
CA ALA A 56 7.21 5.86 10.51
C ALA A 56 8.57 6.15 9.86
N VAL A 57 9.50 5.18 9.85
CA VAL A 57 10.85 5.41 9.35
C VAL A 57 10.86 5.66 7.84
N PRO A 58 10.22 4.83 6.99
CA PRO A 58 10.18 5.11 5.55
C PRO A 58 9.39 6.36 5.24
N ALA A 59 8.28 6.62 5.94
CA ALA A 59 7.50 7.84 5.73
C ALA A 59 8.32 9.11 6.02
N LEU A 60 9.09 9.14 7.11
CA LEU A 60 9.97 10.28 7.43
C LEU A 60 11.06 10.48 6.37
N ILE A 61 11.69 9.40 5.92
CA ILE A 61 12.71 9.47 4.89
C ILE A 61 12.11 9.96 3.57
N GLY A 62 10.97 9.41 3.16
CA GLY A 62 10.25 9.86 1.96
C GLY A 62 9.85 11.34 2.02
N ILE A 63 9.47 11.83 3.21
CA ILE A 63 9.22 13.27 3.39
C ILE A 63 10.46 14.11 3.07
N VAL A 64 11.62 13.72 3.62
CA VAL A 64 12.89 14.41 3.40
C VAL A 64 13.32 14.36 1.93
N VAL A 65 13.17 13.19 1.29
CA VAL A 65 13.46 13.00 -0.14
C VAL A 65 12.55 13.86 -1.01
N GLY A 66 11.23 13.88 -0.75
CA GLY A 66 10.25 14.70 -1.45
C GLY A 66 10.59 16.20 -1.41
N PHE A 67 10.95 16.73 -0.23
CA PHE A 67 11.39 18.13 -0.11
C PHE A 67 12.71 18.40 -0.84
N SER A 68 13.64 17.43 -0.81
CA SER A 68 14.91 17.54 -1.52
C SER A 68 14.69 17.67 -3.03
N ILE A 69 13.76 16.89 -3.60
CA ILE A 69 13.40 16.97 -5.02
C ILE A 69 12.84 18.34 -5.38
N LEU A 70 11.94 18.90 -4.55
CA LEU A 70 11.38 20.23 -4.78
C LEU A 70 12.48 21.32 -4.77
N TYR A 71 13.43 21.21 -3.84
CA TYR A 71 14.56 22.12 -3.76
C TYR A 71 15.47 22.01 -4.98
N LEU A 72 15.79 20.79 -5.42
CA LEU A 72 16.58 20.55 -6.64
C LEU A 72 15.86 21.08 -7.88
N ASN A 73 14.55 20.87 -7.99
CA ASN A 73 13.77 21.36 -9.12
C ASN A 73 13.79 22.90 -9.19
N LYS A 74 13.70 23.58 -8.04
CA LYS A 74 13.77 25.05 -7.96
C LYS A 74 15.13 25.60 -8.41
N ILE A 75 16.22 24.87 -8.18
CA ILE A 75 17.58 25.30 -8.54
C ILE A 75 17.88 25.06 -10.02
N PHE A 76 17.51 23.88 -10.53
CA PHE A 76 17.96 23.42 -11.85
C PHE A 76 16.89 23.51 -12.95
N ASN A 77 15.63 23.84 -12.63
CA ASN A 77 14.50 23.93 -13.57
C ASN A 77 14.43 22.70 -14.51
N PHE A 78 14.18 21.52 -13.93
CA PHE A 78 14.03 20.28 -14.68
C PHE A 78 12.63 20.15 -15.30
N GLU A 79 12.25 21.06 -16.22
CA GLU A 79 10.91 21.05 -16.83
C GLU A 79 10.61 19.75 -17.59
N ASN A 80 11.61 19.11 -18.21
CA ASN A 80 11.44 17.87 -18.99
C ASN A 80 12.01 16.60 -18.33
N PHE A 81 12.76 16.71 -17.23
CA PHE A 81 13.45 15.56 -16.60
C PHE A 81 12.79 15.05 -15.31
N ILE A 82 11.69 15.69 -14.88
CA ILE A 82 11.05 15.37 -13.59
C ILE A 82 10.47 13.94 -13.55
N LEU A 83 10.01 13.40 -14.69
CA LEU A 83 9.60 11.99 -14.85
C LEU A 83 10.69 11.01 -14.47
N GLY A 84 11.82 11.15 -15.16
CA GLY A 84 12.96 10.25 -15.02
C GLY A 84 13.55 10.36 -13.62
N LEU A 85 13.55 11.57 -13.07
CA LEU A 85 13.94 11.80 -11.68
C LEU A 85 12.99 11.09 -10.70
N LEU A 86 11.67 11.24 -10.87
CA LEU A 86 10.67 10.59 -10.01
C LEU A 86 10.78 9.06 -10.08
N LEU A 87 10.83 8.48 -11.29
CA LEU A 87 11.01 7.04 -11.47
C LEU A 87 12.35 6.56 -10.87
N GLY A 88 13.43 7.30 -11.08
CA GLY A 88 14.74 7.00 -10.51
C GLY A 88 14.74 7.03 -8.98
N VAL A 89 14.07 8.02 -8.37
CA VAL A 89 13.92 8.11 -6.93
C VAL A 89 13.09 6.95 -6.38
N VAL A 90 11.97 6.61 -7.02
CA VAL A 90 11.14 5.47 -6.60
C VAL A 90 11.94 4.16 -6.62
N LEU A 91 12.74 3.94 -7.67
CA LEU A 91 13.63 2.78 -7.75
C LEU A 91 14.75 2.81 -6.71
N LEU A 92 15.30 3.99 -6.42
CA LEU A 92 16.32 4.18 -5.39
C LEU A 92 15.75 3.87 -4.00
N GLU A 93 14.61 4.45 -3.65
CA GLU A 93 13.92 4.17 -2.40
C GLU A 93 13.63 2.67 -2.28
N PHE A 94 13.09 2.07 -3.35
CA PHE A 94 12.85 0.63 -3.40
C PHE A 94 14.12 -0.19 -3.11
N ALA A 95 15.24 0.13 -3.75
CA ALA A 95 16.50 -0.58 -3.56
C ALA A 95 17.08 -0.40 -2.15
N VAL A 96 17.08 0.82 -1.63
CA VAL A 96 17.62 1.15 -0.30
C VAL A 96 16.80 0.48 0.80
N PHE A 97 15.48 0.59 0.76
CA PHE A 97 14.63 -0.03 1.78
C PHE A 97 14.61 -1.55 1.68
N SER A 98 14.65 -2.11 0.46
CA SER A 98 14.76 -3.55 0.27
C SER A 98 16.07 -4.11 0.85
N ALA A 99 17.18 -3.37 0.76
CA ALA A 99 18.45 -3.77 1.36
C ALA A 99 18.42 -3.78 2.90
N VAL A 100 17.60 -2.92 3.51
CA VAL A 100 17.45 -2.81 4.97
C VAL A 100 16.29 -3.68 5.50
N SER A 101 15.65 -4.47 4.63
CA SER A 101 14.47 -5.29 4.98
C SER A 101 13.30 -4.47 5.54
N ILE A 102 13.16 -3.23 5.08
CA ILE A 102 12.04 -2.35 5.42
C ILE A 102 11.15 -2.21 4.18
N THR A 103 9.83 -2.08 4.38
CA THR A 103 8.90 -1.88 3.27
C THR A 103 9.07 -0.48 2.65
N PRO A 104 9.29 -0.37 1.33
CA PRO A 104 9.53 0.92 0.67
C PRO A 104 8.26 1.75 0.47
N PHE A 105 7.08 1.12 0.49
CA PHE A 105 5.83 1.76 0.05
C PHE A 105 5.45 3.03 0.82
N PRO A 106 5.59 3.12 2.16
CA PRO A 106 5.28 4.37 2.88
C PRO A 106 6.20 5.53 2.49
N ALA A 107 7.45 5.27 2.12
CA ALA A 107 8.37 6.30 1.63
C ALA A 107 7.90 6.83 0.27
N ILE A 108 7.65 5.92 -0.68
CA ILE A 108 7.23 6.26 -2.05
C ILE A 108 5.95 7.09 -2.05
N ILE A 109 4.98 6.72 -1.20
CA ILE A 109 3.71 7.46 -1.07
C ILE A 109 3.94 8.84 -0.47
N ALA A 110 4.79 8.96 0.57
CA ALA A 110 5.11 10.25 1.17
C ALA A 110 5.83 11.17 0.19
N THR A 111 6.84 10.65 -0.53
CA THR A 111 7.58 11.35 -1.57
C THR A 111 6.64 11.82 -2.68
N GLY A 112 5.80 10.93 -3.21
CA GLY A 112 4.82 11.24 -4.25
C GLY A 112 3.77 12.27 -3.81
N ALA A 113 3.28 12.18 -2.58
CA ALA A 113 2.31 13.14 -2.04
C ALA A 113 2.89 14.55 -1.93
N ILE A 114 4.15 14.69 -1.52
CA ILE A 114 4.82 16.00 -1.44
C ILE A 114 5.07 16.55 -2.85
N VAL A 115 5.70 15.76 -3.72
CA VAL A 115 6.05 16.24 -5.06
C VAL A 115 4.80 16.59 -5.87
N GLY A 116 3.72 15.80 -5.74
CA GLY A 116 2.44 16.05 -6.39
C GLY A 116 1.66 17.25 -5.84
N ASN A 117 1.83 17.59 -4.56
CA ASN A 117 1.13 18.73 -3.96
C ASN A 117 1.79 20.09 -4.25
N PHE A 118 3.13 20.11 -4.40
CA PHE A 118 3.91 21.34 -4.54
C PHE A 118 4.36 21.66 -5.97
N SER A 119 4.05 20.79 -6.93
CA SER A 119 4.39 21.06 -8.32
C SER A 119 3.35 21.96 -9.00
N ASP A 120 3.84 23.05 -9.58
CA ASP A 120 3.01 23.96 -10.38
C ASP A 120 2.37 23.20 -11.54
N LYS A 121 1.05 23.39 -11.71
CA LYS A 121 0.22 22.73 -12.71
C LYS A 121 0.48 23.28 -14.12
N SER A 122 1.70 23.13 -14.61
CA SER A 122 2.05 23.45 -16.00
C SER A 122 1.50 22.39 -16.97
N LEU A 123 1.43 22.72 -18.26
CA LEU A 123 1.01 21.77 -19.31
C LEU A 123 1.94 20.54 -19.41
N PHE A 124 3.21 20.69 -19.03
CA PHE A 124 4.19 19.59 -19.02
C PHE A 124 3.88 18.58 -17.92
N TRP A 125 3.41 19.04 -16.76
CA TRP A 125 2.94 18.17 -15.66
C TRP A 125 1.77 17.27 -16.04
N GLN A 126 0.85 17.74 -16.89
CA GLN A 126 -0.28 16.93 -17.35
C GLN A 126 0.15 15.82 -18.29
N ARG A 127 1.06 16.12 -19.25
CA ARG A 127 1.62 15.09 -20.14
C ARG A 127 2.32 14.00 -19.34
N GLU A 128 3.05 14.45 -18.33
CA GLU A 128 3.83 13.61 -17.45
C GLU A 128 2.96 12.70 -16.57
N ALA A 129 1.96 13.26 -15.91
CA ALA A 129 0.98 12.49 -15.13
C ALA A 129 0.24 11.48 -16.01
N ASN A 130 -0.15 11.85 -17.23
CA ASN A 130 -0.81 10.95 -18.16
C ASN A 130 0.11 9.79 -18.59
N PHE A 131 1.42 10.02 -18.72
CA PHE A 131 2.38 8.95 -19.03
C PHE A 131 2.49 7.96 -17.87
N GLN A 132 2.59 8.46 -16.62
CA GLN A 132 2.61 7.61 -15.43
C GLN A 132 1.29 6.84 -15.24
N ASP A 133 0.15 7.44 -15.58
CA ASP A 133 -1.15 6.78 -15.53
C ASP A 133 -1.27 5.65 -16.57
N ASN A 134 -0.82 5.91 -17.81
CA ASN A 134 -0.73 4.89 -18.85
C ASN A 134 0.21 3.74 -18.45
N LEU A 135 1.36 4.05 -17.84
CA LEU A 135 2.27 3.03 -17.31
C LEU A 135 1.62 2.21 -16.19
N SER A 136 0.89 2.85 -15.27
CA SER A 136 0.18 2.19 -14.17
C SER A 136 -0.90 1.25 -14.71
N PHE A 137 -1.64 1.69 -15.73
CA PHE A 137 -2.64 0.87 -16.42
C PHE A 137 -2.00 -0.36 -17.13
N LEU A 138 -0.87 -0.17 -17.80
CA LEU A 138 -0.13 -1.26 -18.43
C LEU A 138 0.39 -2.26 -17.40
N ALA A 139 1.02 -1.78 -16.32
CA ALA A 139 1.53 -2.61 -15.24
C ALA A 139 0.38 -3.42 -14.58
N GLN A 140 -0.75 -2.78 -14.33
CA GLN A 140 -1.94 -3.44 -13.79
C GLN A 140 -2.45 -4.54 -14.74
N SER A 141 -2.54 -4.24 -16.04
CA SER A 141 -2.97 -5.23 -17.04
C SER A 141 -2.03 -6.43 -17.08
N ILE A 142 -0.71 -6.20 -17.04
CA ILE A 142 0.31 -7.26 -16.99
C ILE A 142 0.15 -8.11 -15.73
N ILE A 143 -0.05 -7.50 -14.56
CA ILE A 143 -0.27 -8.23 -13.29
C ILE A 143 -1.49 -9.14 -13.39
N PHE A 144 -2.60 -8.66 -13.97
CA PHE A 144 -3.80 -9.48 -14.16
C PHE A 144 -3.58 -10.65 -15.13
N ILE A 145 -2.85 -10.40 -16.23
CA ILE A 145 -2.51 -11.45 -17.20
C ILE A 145 -1.62 -12.51 -16.54
N LEU A 146 -0.60 -12.10 -15.78
CA LEU A 146 0.30 -13.01 -15.06
C LEU A 146 -0.44 -13.84 -14.00
N LEU A 147 -1.35 -13.23 -13.24
CA LEU A 147 -2.21 -13.95 -12.31
C LEU A 147 -3.02 -15.03 -13.03
N GLY A 148 -3.65 -14.66 -14.15
CA GLY A 148 -4.41 -15.59 -14.98
C GLY A 148 -3.56 -16.74 -15.53
N ALA A 149 -2.28 -16.47 -15.85
CA ALA A 149 -1.35 -17.47 -16.36
C ALA A 149 -0.82 -18.42 -15.27
N ILE A 150 -0.65 -17.95 -14.03
CA ILE A 150 -0.20 -18.75 -12.88
C ILE A 150 -1.31 -19.68 -12.36
N LEU A 151 -2.57 -19.34 -12.61
CA LEU A 151 -3.72 -20.12 -12.18
C LEU A 151 -3.86 -21.42 -12.99
N THR A 152 -3.67 -22.56 -12.34
CA THR A 152 -3.91 -23.88 -12.93
C THR A 152 -5.38 -24.29 -12.78
N VAL A 153 -6.04 -24.68 -13.88
CA VAL A 153 -7.48 -25.02 -13.93
C VAL A 153 -7.86 -26.13 -12.92
N GLN A 154 -6.96 -27.08 -12.69
CA GLN A 154 -7.17 -28.19 -11.76
C GLN A 154 -7.26 -27.76 -10.29
N ASP A 155 -6.50 -26.72 -9.89
CA ASP A 155 -6.59 -26.17 -8.53
C ASP A 155 -7.89 -25.36 -8.36
N ILE A 156 -8.33 -24.67 -9.41
CA ILE A 156 -9.59 -23.91 -9.38
C ILE A 156 -10.77 -24.84 -9.11
N GLU A 157 -10.86 -25.99 -9.77
CA GLU A 157 -11.97 -26.93 -9.57
C GLU A 157 -11.99 -27.52 -8.14
N ARG A 158 -10.81 -27.82 -7.59
CA ARG A 158 -10.69 -28.41 -6.24
C ARG A 158 -11.02 -27.42 -5.13
N TYR A 159 -10.64 -26.16 -5.30
CA TYR A 159 -10.88 -25.10 -4.32
C TYR A 159 -12.07 -24.21 -4.64
N LEU A 160 -12.84 -24.50 -5.71
CA LEU A 160 -13.94 -23.66 -6.17
C LEU A 160 -14.98 -23.43 -5.07
N VAL A 161 -15.41 -24.51 -4.42
CA VAL A 161 -16.45 -24.45 -3.38
C VAL A 161 -15.95 -23.70 -2.15
N VAL A 162 -14.73 -24.00 -1.68
CA VAL A 162 -14.13 -23.35 -0.51
C VAL A 162 -13.83 -21.88 -0.78
N GLY A 163 -13.30 -21.57 -1.96
CA GLY A 163 -12.96 -20.22 -2.41
C GLY A 163 -14.20 -19.34 -2.57
N VAL A 164 -15.28 -19.87 -3.15
CA VAL A 164 -16.57 -19.15 -3.27
C VAL A 164 -17.18 -18.91 -1.89
N LEU A 165 -17.17 -19.91 -1.00
CA LEU A 165 -17.66 -19.75 0.37
C LEU A 165 -16.85 -18.71 1.15
N MET A 166 -15.52 -18.74 1.05
CA MET A 166 -14.66 -17.71 1.67
C MET A 166 -14.90 -16.32 1.06
N ALA A 167 -15.02 -16.22 -0.27
CA ALA A 167 -15.30 -14.94 -0.93
C ALA A 167 -16.64 -14.36 -0.47
N LEU A 168 -17.69 -15.19 -0.39
CA LEU A 168 -18.99 -14.81 0.15
C LEU A 168 -18.89 -14.40 1.61
N ALA A 169 -18.18 -15.18 2.45
CA ALA A 169 -17.98 -14.83 3.85
C ALA A 169 -17.23 -13.50 4.02
N ILE A 170 -16.22 -13.22 3.20
CA ILE A 170 -15.48 -11.96 3.25
C ILE A 170 -16.37 -10.77 2.80
N ILE A 171 -17.15 -10.96 1.73
CA ILE A 171 -18.03 -9.91 1.19
C ILE A 171 -19.18 -9.61 2.16
N PHE A 172 -19.81 -10.64 2.72
CA PHE A 172 -21.03 -10.49 3.52
C PHE A 172 -20.81 -10.41 5.04
N LEU A 173 -19.68 -10.90 5.57
CA LEU A 173 -19.36 -10.79 7.01
C LEU A 173 -18.20 -9.84 7.25
N ALA A 174 -17.02 -10.12 6.69
CA ALA A 174 -15.80 -9.41 7.08
C ALA A 174 -15.85 -7.92 6.71
N ARG A 175 -16.32 -7.58 5.50
CA ARG A 175 -16.43 -6.17 5.07
C ARG A 175 -17.47 -5.36 5.84
N PRO A 176 -18.74 -5.78 5.97
CA PRO A 176 -19.70 -5.02 6.75
C PRO A 176 -19.29 -4.94 8.23
N ALA A 177 -18.69 -5.98 8.80
CA ALA A 177 -18.17 -5.94 10.16
C ALA A 177 -17.01 -4.93 10.31
N ALA A 178 -16.04 -4.91 9.40
CA ALA A 178 -14.93 -3.97 9.43
C ALA A 178 -15.38 -2.51 9.25
N VAL A 179 -16.34 -2.27 8.35
CA VAL A 179 -16.91 -0.94 8.12
C VAL A 179 -17.77 -0.49 9.31
N MET A 180 -18.57 -1.38 9.91
CA MET A 180 -19.33 -1.06 11.12
C MET A 180 -18.41 -0.82 12.32
N ALA A 181 -17.31 -1.56 12.45
CA ALA A 181 -16.31 -1.35 13.48
C ALA A 181 -15.56 -0.03 13.29
N SER A 182 -15.14 0.31 12.07
CA SER A 182 -14.45 1.58 11.79
C SER A 182 -15.37 2.78 12.02
N LEU A 183 -16.66 2.66 11.68
CA LEU A 183 -17.67 3.70 11.95
C LEU A 183 -17.98 3.85 13.44
N THR A 184 -18.06 2.77 14.22
CA THR A 184 -18.29 2.87 15.68
C THR A 184 -17.08 3.44 16.42
N ILE A 185 -15.86 3.24 15.91
CA ILE A 185 -14.63 3.84 16.44
C ILE A 185 -14.51 5.31 16.01
N ALA A 186 -14.89 5.67 14.78
CA ALA A 186 -14.86 7.04 14.28
C ALA A 186 -15.94 7.95 14.94
N ASP A 187 -17.07 7.39 15.36
CA ASP A 187 -18.15 8.13 16.03
C ASP A 187 -17.80 8.56 17.47
N ARG A 188 -16.74 8.00 18.06
CA ARG A 188 -16.32 8.32 19.45
C ARG A 188 -15.58 9.65 19.60
N GLY A 189 -15.35 10.43 18.53
CA GLY A 189 -14.50 11.63 18.60
C GLY A 189 -14.91 12.87 17.82
N LYS A 190 -15.81 12.81 16.83
CA LYS A 190 -16.22 14.01 16.07
C LYS A 190 -17.68 13.91 15.60
N SER A 191 -18.54 14.63 16.32
CA SER A 191 -19.96 14.91 16.04
C SER A 191 -20.20 15.64 14.69
N ARG A 192 -19.80 15.06 13.56
CA ARG A 192 -20.05 15.69 12.25
C ARG A 192 -20.27 14.78 11.04
N LEU A 193 -20.54 13.48 11.24
CA LEU A 193 -20.86 12.58 10.13
C LEU A 193 -22.16 11.80 10.41
N HIS A 194 -23.30 12.51 10.42
CA HIS A 194 -24.60 11.87 10.17
C HIS A 194 -24.62 11.40 8.69
N LEU A 195 -23.96 10.28 8.41
CA LEU A 195 -24.12 9.56 7.16
C LEU A 195 -25.25 8.55 7.35
N ASP A 196 -26.28 8.65 6.52
CA ASP A 196 -27.39 7.71 6.43
C ASP A 196 -26.88 6.27 6.35
N ASN A 197 -27.56 5.33 7.03
CA ASN A 197 -27.20 3.90 7.04
C ASN A 197 -27.08 3.31 5.61
N ILE A 198 -27.77 3.89 4.63
CA ILE A 198 -27.74 3.51 3.21
C ILE A 198 -26.40 3.88 2.56
N LYS A 199 -25.78 5.01 2.92
CA LYS A 199 -24.45 5.40 2.42
C LYS A 199 -23.34 4.54 3.04
N LYS A 200 -23.50 4.14 4.31
CA LYS A 200 -22.60 3.19 4.98
C LYS A 200 -22.63 1.81 4.31
N LEU A 201 -23.83 1.33 3.95
CA LEU A 201 -24.03 0.10 3.19
C LEU A 201 -23.44 0.21 1.77
N PHE A 202 -23.67 1.33 1.08
CA PHE A 202 -23.19 1.53 -0.28
C PHE A 202 -21.66 1.63 -0.35
N VAL A 203 -21.01 2.30 0.61
CA VAL A 203 -19.54 2.35 0.72
C VAL A 203 -18.95 0.96 1.08
N SER A 204 -19.65 0.16 1.89
CA SER A 204 -19.23 -1.21 2.20
C SER A 204 -19.27 -2.15 0.97
N PHE A 205 -20.24 -1.95 0.08
CA PHE A 205 -20.38 -2.72 -1.16
C PHE A 205 -19.51 -2.19 -2.30
N VAL A 206 -19.28 -0.88 -2.40
CA VAL A 206 -18.40 -0.25 -3.38
C VAL A 206 -16.98 -0.14 -2.80
N GLY A 207 -16.37 -1.29 -2.53
CA GLY A 207 -14.93 -1.32 -2.27
C GLY A 207 -14.20 -1.71 -3.54
N PRO A 208 -13.54 -0.78 -4.25
CA PRO A 208 -12.72 -1.12 -5.41
C PRO A 208 -11.68 -2.15 -4.97
N ARG A 209 -11.65 -3.32 -5.60
CA ARG A 209 -10.56 -4.28 -5.38
C ARG A 209 -9.38 -3.79 -6.20
N GLY A 210 -8.40 -3.21 -5.51
CA GLY A 210 -7.16 -2.71 -6.10
C GLY A 210 -6.25 -3.85 -6.56
N THR A 211 -5.43 -3.54 -7.56
CA THR A 211 -4.34 -4.34 -8.13
C THR A 211 -3.44 -4.98 -7.06
N VAL A 212 -3.34 -4.38 -5.88
CA VAL A 212 -2.49 -4.85 -4.77
C VAL A 212 -2.99 -6.16 -4.16
N THR A 213 -4.31 -6.37 -4.05
CA THR A 213 -4.85 -7.66 -3.56
C THR A 213 -4.51 -8.80 -4.53
N VAL A 214 -4.42 -8.51 -5.83
CA VAL A 214 -4.04 -9.48 -6.86
C VAL A 214 -2.57 -9.88 -6.72
N VAL A 215 -1.67 -8.91 -6.53
CA VAL A 215 -0.24 -9.19 -6.31
C VAL A 215 -0.03 -10.00 -5.02
N LEU A 216 -0.70 -9.61 -3.93
CA LEU A 216 -0.63 -10.33 -2.64
C LEU A 216 -1.10 -11.79 -2.75
N SER A 217 -1.98 -12.10 -3.72
CA SER A 217 -2.47 -13.47 -3.96
C SER A 217 -1.41 -14.38 -4.60
N THR A 218 -0.39 -13.80 -5.24
CA THR A 218 0.68 -14.54 -5.94
C THR A 218 1.94 -14.76 -5.12
N ILE A 219 2.07 -14.10 -3.96
CA ILE A 219 3.22 -14.30 -3.06
C ILE A 219 3.06 -15.70 -2.46
N PRO A 220 3.84 -16.69 -2.93
CA PRO A 220 3.68 -18.05 -2.50
C PRO A 220 4.57 -18.23 -1.29
N TYR A 221 3.94 -18.30 -0.12
CA TYR A 221 4.56 -18.76 1.14
C TYR A 221 5.58 -17.79 1.74
#